data_AF-A0A348UPY0-F1
#
_entry.id   AF-A0A348UPY0-F1
#
_cell.length_a   1.000
_cell.length_b   1.000
_cell.length_c   1.000
_cell.angle_alpha   90.00
_cell.angle_beta   90.00
_cell.angle_gamma   90.00
#
_symmetry.space_group_name_H-M   'P 1'
#
loop_
_entity.id
_entity.type
_entity.pdbx_description
1 polymer ?
#
loop_
_entity_poly.entity_id
_entity_poly.type
_entity_poly.pdbx_seq_one_letter_code
_entity_poly.pdbx_strand_id
1 'polypeptide(L)'
;MATTPSQLAGVQAGLGELRSRLLFVLIALLVYRVGTHIPVPGINPERLAALFEQQQGGILDLFNMFSGGALERMSILALGVVPYITASIILNLLTMMHPTLQQLRKEGESGRRKITQYTRYGTVLIALVQGTSLSATLAAQGLAFAPGFAFHFVATTTLVTGALFMMWLGEQITERGVGNGISLLIFSGIVAGFPAAIGQSFEAARQGDVNIIALLVIGALAIGIVAGVVFIERAQRRITVNYARRQQGRRVYQAQSSHLPLKINMAGVIPAIFASSLLLAPASMAQWFGSAPSMSWLQEVALVLSPGQPLYILLFA
;
A
#
# COMPACT_ATOMS: atom_id res chain seq x y z
N MET A 1 -35.76 24.29 -15.82
CA MET A 1 -35.16 23.55 -16.96
C MET A 1 -35.45 22.07 -16.73
N ALA A 2 -36.42 21.53 -17.47
CA ALA A 2 -36.85 20.15 -17.34
C ALA A 2 -35.73 19.21 -17.85
N THR A 3 -35.27 18.31 -16.98
CA THR A 3 -34.37 17.23 -17.35
C THR A 3 -35.08 16.28 -18.30
N THR A 4 -34.59 16.15 -19.52
CA THR A 4 -35.18 15.27 -20.53
C THR A 4 -35.06 13.79 -20.10
N PRO A 5 -36.03 12.91 -20.41
CA PRO A 5 -36.01 11.50 -20.01
C PRO A 5 -34.77 10.73 -20.48
N SER A 6 -34.15 11.15 -21.59
CA SER A 6 -32.90 10.59 -22.11
C SER A 6 -31.68 10.90 -21.23
N GLN A 7 -31.66 12.03 -20.52
CA GLN A 7 -30.60 12.36 -19.56
C GLN A 7 -30.73 11.52 -18.27
N LEU A 8 -31.96 11.22 -17.85
CA LEU A 8 -32.22 10.34 -16.69
C LEU A 8 -31.84 8.87 -16.98
N ALA A 9 -32.08 8.39 -18.21
CA ALA A 9 -31.69 7.04 -18.63
C ALA A 9 -30.16 6.85 -18.69
N GLY A 10 -29.41 7.86 -19.17
CA GLY A 10 -27.93 7.83 -19.17
C GLY A 10 -27.33 7.90 -17.76
N VAL A 11 -27.95 8.65 -16.84
CA VAL A 11 -27.54 8.73 -15.43
C VAL A 11 -27.85 7.44 -14.67
N GLN A 12 -28.99 6.78 -14.93
CA GLN A 12 -29.32 5.48 -14.33
C GLN A 12 -28.41 4.35 -14.83
N ALA A 13 -28.03 4.35 -16.11
CA ALA A 13 -27.06 3.39 -16.64
C ALA A 13 -25.67 3.53 -15.98
N GLY A 14 -25.20 4.77 -15.80
CA GLY A 14 -23.92 5.05 -15.12
C GLY A 14 -23.92 4.72 -13.62
N LEU A 15 -25.05 4.93 -12.92
CA LEU A 15 -25.20 4.56 -11.50
C LEU A 15 -25.20 3.04 -11.30
N GLY A 16 -25.83 2.28 -12.21
CA GLY A 16 -25.82 0.82 -12.19
C GLY A 16 -24.41 0.25 -12.40
N GLU A 17 -23.67 0.78 -13.39
CA GLU A 17 -22.29 0.38 -13.64
C GLU A 17 -21.37 0.72 -12.45
N LEU A 18 -21.45 1.94 -11.93
CA LEU A 18 -20.64 2.36 -10.77
C LEU A 18 -20.95 1.49 -9.54
N ARG A 19 -22.23 1.20 -9.27
CA ARG A 19 -22.63 0.32 -8.18
C ARG A 19 -22.07 -1.09 -8.33
N SER A 20 -22.09 -1.65 -9.55
CA SER A 20 -21.49 -2.95 -9.84
C SER A 20 -19.98 -2.97 -9.57
N ARG A 21 -19.26 -1.95 -10.06
CA ARG A 21 -17.83 -1.78 -9.81
C ARG A 21 -17.51 -1.66 -8.32
N LEU A 22 -18.29 -0.89 -7.59
CA LEU A 22 -18.10 -0.67 -6.15
C LEU A 22 -18.42 -1.93 -5.34
N LEU A 23 -19.46 -2.66 -5.71
CA LEU A 23 -19.82 -3.95 -5.10
C LEU A 23 -18.74 -5.01 -5.38
N PHE A 24 -18.14 -5.02 -6.58
CA PHE A 24 -16.98 -5.85 -6.89
C PHE A 24 -15.79 -5.53 -5.97
N VAL A 25 -15.46 -4.24 -5.77
CA VAL A 25 -14.41 -3.83 -4.82
C VAL A 25 -14.73 -4.31 -3.41
N LEU A 26 -15.96 -4.14 -2.94
CA LEU A 26 -16.35 -4.53 -1.59
C LEU A 26 -16.23 -6.06 -1.38
N ILE A 27 -16.67 -6.85 -2.35
CA ILE A 27 -16.49 -8.32 -2.31
C ILE A 27 -15.00 -8.67 -2.32
N ALA A 28 -14.20 -8.02 -3.17
CA ALA A 28 -12.76 -8.27 -3.24
C ALA A 28 -12.07 -7.95 -1.89
N LEU A 29 -12.43 -6.84 -1.24
CA LEU A 29 -11.92 -6.48 0.08
C LEU A 29 -12.37 -7.46 1.17
N LEU A 30 -13.60 -7.98 1.08
CA LEU A 30 -14.08 -9.02 1.99
C LEU A 30 -13.27 -10.31 1.83
N VAL A 31 -13.02 -10.75 0.59
CA VAL A 31 -12.19 -11.92 0.30
C VAL A 31 -10.76 -11.72 0.80
N TYR A 32 -10.17 -10.54 0.57
CA TYR A 32 -8.88 -10.16 1.16
C TYR A 32 -8.92 -10.32 2.69
N ARG A 33 -9.94 -9.77 3.35
CA ARG A 33 -10.05 -9.84 4.81
C ARG A 33 -10.17 -11.26 5.30
N VAL A 34 -11.01 -12.10 4.69
CA VAL A 34 -11.10 -13.53 5.03
C VAL A 34 -9.74 -14.22 4.87
N GLY A 35 -9.02 -13.91 3.78
CA GLY A 35 -7.67 -14.45 3.55
C GLY A 35 -6.65 -14.08 4.65
N THR A 36 -6.75 -12.89 5.25
CA THR A 36 -5.87 -12.49 6.37
C THR A 36 -6.13 -13.26 7.68
N HIS A 37 -7.21 -14.03 7.76
CA HIS A 37 -7.53 -14.87 8.91
C HIS A 37 -7.17 -16.34 8.71
N ILE A 38 -6.71 -16.75 7.51
CA ILE A 38 -6.32 -18.14 7.25
C ILE A 38 -4.83 -18.28 7.59
N PRO A 39 -4.45 -19.01 8.66
CA PRO A 39 -3.06 -19.14 9.07
C PRO A 39 -2.26 -20.03 8.10
N VAL A 40 -0.97 -19.76 7.99
CA VAL A 40 -0.03 -20.62 7.26
C VAL A 40 0.14 -21.95 8.01
N PRO A 41 0.09 -23.10 7.33
CA PRO A 41 0.32 -24.40 7.96
C PRO A 41 1.70 -24.48 8.62
N GLY A 42 1.76 -25.01 9.84
CA GLY A 42 3.02 -25.34 10.53
C GLY A 42 3.56 -24.29 11.50
N ILE A 43 2.82 -23.22 11.78
CA ILE A 43 3.20 -22.15 12.74
C ILE A 43 2.33 -22.23 13.99
N ASN A 44 2.96 -22.08 15.17
CA ASN A 44 2.23 -21.98 16.43
C ASN A 44 1.77 -20.53 16.70
N PRO A 45 0.44 -20.26 16.71
CA PRO A 45 -0.09 -18.91 16.90
C PRO A 45 0.16 -18.34 18.31
N GLU A 46 0.28 -19.19 19.34
CA GLU A 46 0.50 -18.73 20.72
C GLU A 46 1.92 -18.17 20.89
N ARG A 47 2.92 -18.85 20.33
CA ARG A 47 4.31 -18.36 20.34
C ARG A 47 4.49 -17.11 19.50
N LEU A 48 3.73 -17.00 18.42
CA LEU A 48 3.73 -15.81 17.56
C LEU A 48 3.18 -14.60 18.30
N ALA A 49 2.05 -14.75 19.01
CA ALA A 49 1.46 -13.68 19.81
C ALA A 49 2.45 -13.17 20.88
N ALA A 50 3.13 -14.09 21.58
CA ALA A 50 4.14 -13.74 22.57
C ALA A 50 5.35 -12.98 21.97
N LEU A 51 5.78 -13.33 20.75
CA LEU A 51 6.87 -12.62 20.07
C LEU A 51 6.45 -11.21 19.65
N PHE A 52 5.21 -11.05 19.18
CA PHE A 52 4.66 -9.73 18.84
C PHE A 52 4.47 -8.83 20.07
N GLU A 53 4.05 -9.40 21.21
CA GLU A 53 4.01 -8.67 22.48
C GLU A 53 5.40 -8.21 22.94
N GLN A 54 6.44 -9.00 22.67
CA GLN A 54 7.81 -8.65 23.05
C GLN A 54 8.47 -7.60 22.12
N GLN A 55 8.01 -7.46 20.88
CA GLN A 55 8.59 -6.55 19.87
C GLN A 55 7.68 -5.36 19.49
N GLN A 56 6.79 -4.94 20.40
CA GLN A 56 5.92 -3.77 20.18
C GLN A 56 6.73 -2.49 19.89
N GLY A 57 6.32 -1.75 18.85
CA GLY A 57 6.91 -0.47 18.43
C GLY A 57 8.03 -0.57 17.40
N GLY A 58 8.32 -1.76 16.87
CA GLY A 58 9.38 -1.99 15.89
C GLY A 58 8.94 -1.84 14.42
N ILE A 59 9.89 -2.05 13.51
CA ILE A 59 9.64 -2.15 12.05
C ILE A 59 8.56 -3.19 11.72
N LEU A 60 8.44 -4.26 12.52
CA LEU A 60 7.42 -5.30 12.35
C LEU A 60 5.99 -4.75 12.43
N ASP A 61 5.74 -3.75 13.26
CA ASP A 61 4.41 -3.13 13.37
C ASP A 61 4.06 -2.31 12.13
N LEU A 62 5.07 -1.65 11.52
CA LEU A 62 4.87 -0.98 10.23
C LEU A 62 4.49 -1.99 9.14
N PHE A 63 5.17 -3.14 9.08
CA PHE A 63 4.80 -4.24 8.18
C PHE A 63 3.40 -4.79 8.47
N ASN A 64 3.04 -4.93 9.75
CA ASN A 64 1.73 -5.42 10.14
C ASN A 64 0.60 -4.44 9.72
N MET A 65 0.85 -3.14 9.85
CA MET A 65 -0.09 -2.10 9.42
C MET A 65 -0.36 -2.14 7.91
N PHE A 66 0.68 -2.32 7.09
CA PHE A 66 0.52 -2.42 5.62
C PHE A 66 -0.08 -3.76 5.16
N SER A 67 0.10 -4.82 5.93
CA SER A 67 -0.46 -6.15 5.65
C SER A 67 -1.87 -6.34 6.22
N GLY A 68 -2.35 -5.40 7.03
CA GLY A 68 -3.70 -5.40 7.62
C GLY A 68 -3.87 -6.39 8.78
N GLY A 69 -2.81 -6.66 9.55
CA GLY A 69 -2.82 -7.67 10.63
C GLY A 69 -2.45 -9.08 10.15
N ALA A 70 -2.09 -9.24 8.88
CA ALA A 70 -1.80 -10.53 8.27
C ALA A 70 -0.49 -11.16 8.78
N LEU A 71 0.47 -10.33 9.20
CA LEU A 71 1.76 -10.77 9.75
C LEU A 71 1.62 -11.20 11.22
N GLU A 72 0.91 -10.43 12.03
CA GLU A 72 0.59 -10.75 13.44
C GLU A 72 -0.12 -12.10 13.59
N ARG A 73 -0.89 -12.49 12.58
CA ARG A 73 -1.64 -13.75 12.55
C ARG A 73 -0.96 -14.84 11.72
N MET A 74 0.21 -14.53 11.12
CA MET A 74 0.90 -15.37 10.13
C MET A 74 -0.04 -16.01 9.13
N SER A 75 -0.83 -15.18 8.46
CA SER A 75 -1.79 -15.63 7.46
C SER A 75 -1.13 -15.98 6.12
N ILE A 76 -1.86 -16.67 5.24
CA ILE A 76 -1.43 -16.93 3.86
C ILE A 76 -1.03 -15.63 3.12
N LEU A 77 -1.60 -14.50 3.54
CA LEU A 77 -1.37 -13.18 2.97
C LEU A 77 -0.33 -12.36 3.73
N ALA A 78 0.54 -12.98 4.54
CA ALA A 78 1.51 -12.26 5.40
C ALA A 78 2.47 -11.34 4.62
N LEU A 79 2.89 -11.72 3.40
CA LEU A 79 3.69 -10.85 2.53
C LEU A 79 2.89 -9.67 1.94
N GLY A 80 1.56 -9.78 1.93
CA GLY A 80 0.64 -8.75 1.42
C GLY A 80 0.93 -8.38 -0.04
N VAL A 81 0.84 -7.07 -0.32
CA VAL A 81 1.12 -6.49 -1.65
C VAL A 81 2.59 -6.03 -1.78
N VAL A 82 3.39 -6.19 -0.74
CA VAL A 82 4.77 -5.66 -0.67
C VAL A 82 5.66 -6.17 -1.80
N PRO A 83 5.72 -7.48 -2.13
CA PRO A 83 6.55 -7.96 -3.25
C PRO A 83 6.23 -7.27 -4.57
N TYR A 84 4.94 -6.99 -4.82
CA TYR A 84 4.50 -6.29 -6.02
C TYR A 84 4.89 -4.82 -6.01
N ILE A 85 4.73 -4.15 -4.86
CA ILE A 85 5.17 -2.76 -4.69
C ILE A 85 6.65 -2.70 -5.01
N THR A 86 7.49 -3.49 -4.34
CA THR A 86 8.94 -3.52 -4.57
C THR A 86 9.30 -3.77 -6.03
N ALA A 87 8.67 -4.75 -6.68
CA ALA A 87 8.88 -5.01 -8.12
C ALA A 87 8.54 -3.76 -8.97
N SER A 88 7.41 -3.12 -8.69
CA SER A 88 6.98 -1.93 -9.42
C SER A 88 7.93 -0.75 -9.23
N ILE A 89 8.54 -0.60 -8.05
CA ILE A 89 9.53 0.44 -7.79
C ILE A 89 10.80 0.18 -8.59
N ILE A 90 11.32 -1.05 -8.51
CA ILE A 90 12.52 -1.45 -9.24
C ILE A 90 12.31 -1.19 -10.74
N LEU A 91 11.18 -1.61 -11.31
CA LEU A 91 10.89 -1.39 -12.72
C LEU A 91 10.71 0.10 -13.07
N ASN A 92 10.11 0.90 -12.19
CA ASN A 92 9.98 2.34 -12.40
C ASN A 92 11.34 3.06 -12.38
N LEU A 93 12.23 2.69 -11.46
CA LEU A 93 13.61 3.21 -11.39
C LEU A 93 14.43 2.77 -12.60
N LEU A 94 14.37 1.48 -12.96
CA LEU A 94 15.02 0.96 -14.17
C LEU A 94 14.51 1.64 -15.43
N THR A 95 13.21 1.97 -15.48
CA THR A 95 12.64 2.73 -16.60
C THR A 95 13.22 4.13 -16.66
N MET A 96 13.57 4.78 -15.56
CA MET A 96 14.21 6.09 -15.59
C MET A 96 15.71 6.01 -15.95
N MET A 97 16.39 4.93 -15.58
CA MET A 97 17.82 4.76 -15.85
C MET A 97 18.14 4.19 -17.23
N HIS A 98 17.29 3.30 -17.77
CA HIS A 98 17.59 2.55 -18.98
C HIS A 98 16.81 3.08 -20.21
N PRO A 99 17.49 3.54 -21.27
CA PRO A 99 16.84 4.22 -22.40
C PRO A 99 15.87 3.32 -23.18
N THR A 100 16.12 2.01 -23.26
CA THR A 100 15.20 1.07 -23.94
C THR A 100 13.86 0.93 -23.20
N LEU A 101 13.88 0.93 -21.85
CA LEU A 101 12.67 0.90 -21.04
C LEU A 101 11.93 2.25 -21.09
N GLN A 102 12.67 3.37 -21.15
CA GLN A 102 12.05 4.68 -21.41
C GLN A 102 11.32 4.69 -22.76
N GLN A 103 11.90 4.11 -23.80
CA GLN A 103 11.29 4.03 -25.12
C GLN A 103 10.04 3.17 -25.11
N LEU A 104 10.09 1.99 -24.46
CA LEU A 104 8.92 1.16 -24.20
C LEU A 104 7.81 1.94 -23.49
N ARG A 105 8.13 2.74 -22.47
CA ARG A 105 7.13 3.59 -21.81
C ARG A 105 6.51 4.65 -22.74
N LYS A 106 7.25 5.12 -23.75
CA LYS A 106 6.78 6.08 -24.76
C LYS A 106 5.94 5.45 -25.87
N GLU A 107 5.96 4.13 -26.04
CA GLU A 107 5.13 3.38 -27.02
C GLU A 107 3.63 3.36 -26.66
N GLY A 108 3.23 3.94 -25.51
CA GLY A 108 1.83 4.08 -25.11
C GLY A 108 1.27 2.86 -24.37
N GLU A 109 0.06 2.42 -24.74
CA GLU A 109 -0.66 1.31 -24.09
C GLU A 109 0.10 -0.02 -24.17
N SER A 110 0.63 -0.36 -25.34
CA SER A 110 1.34 -1.63 -25.59
C SER A 110 2.61 -1.74 -24.73
N GLY A 111 3.38 -0.66 -24.67
CA GLY A 111 4.59 -0.58 -23.85
C GLY A 111 4.32 -0.61 -22.35
N ARG A 112 3.27 0.09 -21.89
CA ARG A 112 2.80 -0.01 -20.50
C ARG A 112 2.43 -1.45 -20.11
N ARG A 113 1.72 -2.18 -20.98
CA ARG A 113 1.39 -3.59 -20.72
C ARG A 113 2.63 -4.47 -20.60
N LYS A 114 3.66 -4.26 -21.44
CA LYS A 114 4.95 -4.98 -21.32
C LYS A 114 5.67 -4.69 -20.00
N ILE A 115 5.69 -3.43 -19.56
CA ILE A 115 6.29 -3.06 -18.26
C ILE A 115 5.53 -3.74 -17.11
N THR A 116 4.20 -3.78 -17.18
CA THR A 116 3.39 -4.52 -16.20
C THR A 116 3.71 -6.01 -16.20
N GLN A 117 3.91 -6.64 -17.35
CA GLN A 117 4.34 -8.04 -17.43
C GLN A 117 5.69 -8.27 -16.75
N TYR A 118 6.67 -7.40 -16.97
CA TYR A 118 7.96 -7.48 -16.26
C TYR A 118 7.82 -7.27 -14.76
N THR A 119 6.91 -6.38 -14.34
CA THR A 119 6.61 -6.19 -12.91
C THR A 119 6.00 -7.46 -12.30
N ARG A 120 5.10 -8.16 -13.02
CA ARG A 120 4.54 -9.45 -12.57
C ARG A 120 5.61 -10.51 -12.40
N TYR A 121 6.52 -10.65 -13.36
CA TYR A 121 7.63 -11.61 -13.24
C TYR A 121 8.59 -11.25 -12.11
N GLY A 122 8.91 -9.96 -11.95
CA GLY A 122 9.69 -9.47 -10.82
C GLY A 122 9.01 -9.75 -9.47
N THR A 123 7.69 -9.61 -9.40
CA THR A 123 6.90 -9.89 -8.19
C THR A 123 7.03 -11.34 -7.77
N VAL A 124 6.94 -12.30 -8.71
CA VAL A 124 7.10 -13.73 -8.42
C VAL A 124 8.49 -14.02 -7.84
N LEU A 125 9.54 -13.49 -8.47
CA LEU A 125 10.93 -13.69 -8.02
C LEU A 125 11.16 -13.10 -6.63
N ILE A 126 10.69 -11.88 -6.40
CA ILE A 126 10.81 -11.22 -5.10
C ILE A 126 10.01 -11.97 -4.04
N ALA A 127 8.78 -12.40 -4.34
CA ALA A 127 7.96 -13.17 -3.42
C ALA A 127 8.61 -14.51 -3.04
N LEU A 128 9.30 -15.18 -3.97
CA LEU A 128 10.04 -16.41 -3.69
C LEU A 128 11.19 -16.17 -2.71
N VAL A 129 11.98 -15.11 -2.93
CA VAL A 129 13.08 -14.74 -2.05
C VAL A 129 12.55 -14.36 -0.67
N GLN A 130 11.57 -13.44 -0.60
CA GLN A 130 10.98 -12.99 0.66
C GLN A 130 10.28 -14.11 1.42
N GLY A 131 9.54 -14.98 0.72
CA GLY A 131 8.85 -16.12 1.33
C GLY A 131 9.82 -17.14 1.93
N THR A 132 10.92 -17.44 1.22
CA THR A 132 11.95 -18.35 1.72
C THR A 132 12.66 -17.75 2.93
N SER A 133 13.05 -16.48 2.85
CA SER A 133 13.69 -15.76 3.94
C SER A 133 12.79 -15.69 5.18
N LEU A 134 11.52 -15.31 5.02
CA LEU A 134 10.57 -15.23 6.13
C LEU A 134 10.36 -16.62 6.76
N SER A 135 10.22 -17.67 5.94
CA SER A 135 10.10 -19.04 6.47
C SER A 135 11.33 -19.46 7.27
N ALA A 136 12.53 -19.12 6.82
CA ALA A 136 13.78 -19.44 7.53
C ALA A 136 13.90 -18.66 8.85
N THR A 137 13.56 -17.37 8.85
CA THR A 137 13.54 -16.53 10.06
C THR A 137 12.55 -17.08 11.09
N LEU A 138 11.34 -17.47 10.68
CA LEU A 138 10.33 -18.03 11.57
C LEU A 138 10.76 -19.39 12.15
N ALA A 139 11.42 -20.23 11.34
CA ALA A 139 11.98 -21.49 11.81
C ALA A 139 13.10 -21.25 12.84
N ALA A 140 13.99 -20.29 12.60
CA ALA A 140 15.07 -19.92 13.52
C ALA A 140 14.56 -19.35 14.86
N GLN A 141 13.42 -18.67 14.85
CA GLN A 141 12.76 -18.14 16.05
C GLN A 141 11.95 -19.20 16.82
N GLY A 142 11.96 -20.46 16.40
CA GLY A 142 11.26 -21.55 17.11
C GLY A 142 9.73 -21.49 17.03
N LEU A 143 9.19 -20.75 16.06
CA LEU A 143 7.75 -20.58 15.84
C LEU A 143 7.13 -21.76 15.06
N ALA A 144 7.96 -22.55 14.38
CA ALA A 144 7.52 -23.73 13.64
C ALA A 144 7.39 -24.96 14.55
N PHE A 145 6.33 -25.76 14.37
CA PHE A 145 6.14 -27.02 15.11
C PHE A 145 7.24 -28.05 14.81
N ALA A 146 7.71 -28.09 13.55
CA ALA A 146 8.80 -28.94 13.10
C ALA A 146 9.61 -28.18 12.03
N PRO A 147 10.75 -27.55 12.39
CA PRO A 147 11.60 -26.83 11.45
C PRO A 147 12.35 -27.83 10.55
N GLY A 148 11.69 -28.31 9.51
CA GLY A 148 12.26 -29.20 8.49
C GLY A 148 12.15 -28.61 7.08
N PHE A 149 12.77 -29.26 6.09
CA PHE A 149 12.66 -28.86 4.68
C PHE A 149 11.20 -28.81 4.20
N ALA A 150 10.37 -29.75 4.69
CA ALA A 150 8.93 -29.79 4.39
C ALA A 150 8.20 -28.52 4.87
N PHE A 151 8.53 -27.98 6.05
CA PHE A 151 7.96 -26.74 6.54
C PHE A 151 8.35 -25.57 5.64
N HIS A 152 9.64 -25.45 5.30
CA HIS A 152 10.12 -24.36 4.46
C HIS A 152 9.47 -24.37 3.08
N PHE A 153 9.33 -25.54 2.47
CA PHE A 153 8.66 -25.68 1.18
C PHE A 153 7.18 -25.28 1.26
N VAL A 154 6.43 -25.84 2.21
CA VAL A 154 5.00 -25.56 2.37
C VAL A 154 4.74 -24.09 2.71
N ALA A 155 5.50 -23.53 3.66
CA ALA A 155 5.37 -22.13 4.06
C ALA A 155 5.72 -21.18 2.90
N THR A 156 6.83 -21.42 2.20
CA THR A 156 7.25 -20.59 1.06
C THR A 156 6.22 -20.64 -0.06
N THR A 157 5.77 -21.83 -0.46
CA THR A 157 4.74 -21.95 -1.52
C THR A 157 3.45 -21.26 -1.11
N THR A 158 3.01 -21.42 0.14
CA THR A 158 1.79 -20.78 0.65
C THR A 158 1.89 -19.25 0.61
N LEU A 159 3.00 -18.69 1.09
CA LEU A 159 3.25 -17.24 1.10
C LEU A 159 3.35 -16.66 -0.31
N VAL A 160 4.02 -17.38 -1.22
CA VAL A 160 4.15 -16.96 -2.64
C VAL A 160 2.79 -17.00 -3.32
N THR A 161 2.01 -18.07 -3.15
CA THR A 161 0.65 -18.16 -3.69
C THR A 161 -0.24 -17.05 -3.13
N GLY A 162 -0.14 -16.73 -1.83
CA GLY A 162 -0.85 -15.62 -1.23
C GLY A 162 -0.47 -14.25 -1.83
N ALA A 163 0.83 -13.98 -2.02
CA ALA A 163 1.30 -12.75 -2.65
C ALA A 163 0.82 -12.62 -4.11
N LEU A 164 0.84 -13.71 -4.88
CA LEU A 164 0.35 -13.73 -6.26
C LEU A 164 -1.17 -13.55 -6.34
N PHE A 165 -1.91 -14.14 -5.39
CA PHE A 165 -3.34 -13.91 -5.25
C PHE A 165 -3.64 -12.44 -4.96
N MET A 166 -2.88 -11.79 -4.08
CA MET A 166 -3.02 -10.36 -3.76
C MET A 166 -2.74 -9.47 -4.97
N MET A 167 -1.67 -9.75 -5.72
CA MET A 167 -1.37 -9.06 -6.97
C MET A 167 -2.54 -9.20 -7.96
N TRP A 168 -3.00 -10.43 -8.20
CA TRP A 168 -4.12 -10.68 -9.10
C TRP A 168 -5.39 -9.95 -8.66
N LEU A 169 -5.72 -9.99 -7.37
CA LEU A 169 -6.89 -9.31 -6.81
C LEU A 169 -6.79 -7.80 -7.00
N GLY A 170 -5.61 -7.21 -6.76
CA GLY A 170 -5.37 -5.78 -6.96
C GLY A 170 -5.51 -5.35 -8.42
N GLU A 171 -5.05 -6.17 -9.36
CA GLU A 171 -5.24 -5.92 -10.79
C GLU A 171 -6.71 -6.04 -11.20
N GLN A 172 -7.43 -7.05 -10.70
CA GLN A 172 -8.87 -7.18 -10.97
C GLN A 172 -9.68 -6.01 -10.42
N ILE A 173 -9.34 -5.48 -9.24
CA ILE A 173 -9.95 -4.26 -8.70
C ILE A 173 -9.65 -3.05 -9.60
N THR A 174 -8.46 -2.99 -10.21
CA THR A 174 -8.09 -1.89 -11.11
C THR A 174 -8.86 -1.96 -12.43
N GLU A 175 -9.05 -3.15 -12.99
CA GLU A 175 -9.75 -3.34 -14.27
C GLU A 175 -11.28 -3.20 -14.13
N ARG A 176 -11.86 -3.86 -13.12
CA ARG A 176 -13.33 -4.00 -12.95
C ARG A 176 -13.90 -3.14 -11.83
N GLY A 177 -13.06 -2.59 -10.97
CA GLY A 177 -13.48 -1.78 -9.84
C GLY A 177 -13.39 -0.28 -10.13
N VAL A 178 -13.06 0.46 -9.06
CA VAL A 178 -12.92 1.91 -9.06
C VAL A 178 -11.53 2.26 -8.51
N GLY A 179 -10.79 3.13 -9.20
CA GLY A 179 -9.48 3.60 -8.75
C GLY A 179 -8.34 2.60 -8.97
N ASN A 180 -7.28 2.69 -8.17
CA ASN A 180 -6.14 1.79 -8.21
C ASN A 180 -6.31 0.70 -7.15
N GLY A 181 -6.42 -0.55 -7.59
CA GLY A 181 -6.71 -1.67 -6.71
C GLY A 181 -5.63 -1.97 -5.68
N ILE A 182 -4.34 -1.79 -6.03
CA ILE A 182 -3.24 -1.96 -5.06
C ILE A 182 -3.32 -0.91 -3.96
N SER A 183 -3.57 0.35 -4.32
CA SER A 183 -3.74 1.43 -3.33
C SER A 183 -4.95 1.19 -2.43
N LEU A 184 -6.05 0.65 -2.98
CA LEU A 184 -7.24 0.31 -2.19
C LEU A 184 -7.02 -0.88 -1.25
N LEU A 185 -6.27 -1.89 -1.66
CA LEU A 185 -5.90 -3.02 -0.79
C LEU A 185 -5.07 -2.54 0.41
N ILE A 186 -4.07 -1.68 0.16
CA ILE A 186 -3.24 -1.09 1.23
C ILE A 186 -4.10 -0.23 2.15
N PHE A 187 -4.92 0.67 1.59
CA PHE A 187 -5.81 1.53 2.36
C PHE A 187 -6.76 0.70 3.23
N SER A 188 -7.38 -0.34 2.67
CA SER A 188 -8.28 -1.21 3.42
C SER A 188 -7.55 -2.00 4.52
N GLY A 189 -6.30 -2.42 4.28
CA GLY A 189 -5.49 -3.09 5.29
C GLY A 189 -5.19 -2.18 6.48
N ILE A 190 -4.72 -0.96 6.21
CA ILE A 190 -4.41 0.04 7.24
C ILE A 190 -5.69 0.40 8.02
N VAL A 191 -6.78 0.75 7.33
CA VAL A 191 -8.04 1.15 7.96
C VAL A 191 -8.66 0.02 8.80
N ALA A 192 -8.44 -1.25 8.44
CA ALA A 192 -8.93 -2.38 9.23
C ALA A 192 -8.27 -2.48 10.63
N GLY A 193 -7.07 -1.91 10.82
CA GLY A 193 -6.39 -1.86 12.12
C GLY A 193 -6.85 -0.70 13.02
N PHE A 194 -7.40 0.37 12.45
CA PHE A 194 -7.79 1.57 13.19
C PHE A 194 -8.83 1.31 14.30
N PRO A 195 -9.91 0.55 14.07
CA PRO A 195 -10.91 0.30 15.12
C PRO A 195 -10.34 -0.40 16.35
N ALA A 196 -9.44 -1.38 16.15
CA ALA A 196 -8.81 -2.11 17.25
C ALA A 196 -7.87 -1.19 18.05
N ALA A 197 -7.06 -0.38 17.36
CA ALA A 197 -6.16 0.58 18.01
C ALA A 197 -6.93 1.63 18.84
N ILE A 198 -8.07 2.12 18.33
CA ILE A 198 -8.94 3.03 19.06
C ILE A 198 -9.53 2.34 20.30
N GLY A 199 -10.02 1.10 20.15
CA GLY A 199 -10.56 0.31 21.27
C GLY A 199 -9.54 0.10 22.38
N GLN A 200 -8.32 -0.32 22.02
CA GLN A 200 -7.20 -0.49 22.97
C GLN A 200 -6.83 0.83 23.66
N SER A 201 -6.82 1.94 22.92
CA SER A 201 -6.54 3.27 23.49
C SER A 201 -7.61 3.70 24.51
N PHE A 202 -8.89 3.39 24.27
CA PHE A 202 -9.96 3.66 25.22
C PHE A 202 -9.91 2.74 26.45
N GLU A 203 -9.55 1.47 26.27
CA GLU A 203 -9.35 0.55 27.39
C GLU A 203 -8.18 0.98 28.27
N ALA A 204 -7.05 1.37 27.68
CA ALA A 204 -5.90 1.90 28.41
C ALA A 204 -6.23 3.19 29.18
N ALA A 205 -7.05 4.07 28.58
CA ALA A 205 -7.55 5.26 29.27
C ALA A 205 -8.51 4.93 30.42
N ARG A 206 -9.30 3.86 30.31
CA ARG A 206 -10.20 3.38 31.37
C ARG A 206 -9.45 2.73 32.53
N GLN A 207 -8.35 2.04 32.24
CA GLN A 207 -7.49 1.40 33.23
C GLN A 207 -6.59 2.41 33.97
N GLY A 208 -6.46 3.63 33.44
CA GLY A 208 -5.71 4.72 34.05
C GLY A 208 -4.25 4.80 33.58
N ASP A 209 -3.82 3.92 32.67
CA ASP A 209 -2.48 3.91 32.09
C ASP A 209 -2.22 5.12 31.19
N VAL A 210 -3.28 5.65 30.57
CA VAL A 210 -3.22 6.83 29.70
C VAL A 210 -4.13 7.93 30.22
N ASN A 211 -3.58 9.13 30.39
CA ASN A 211 -4.37 10.30 30.77
C ASN A 211 -5.41 10.61 29.68
N ILE A 212 -6.68 10.65 30.05
CA ILE A 212 -7.82 10.98 29.17
C ILE A 212 -7.59 12.31 28.44
N ILE A 213 -6.93 13.28 29.08
CA ILE A 213 -6.59 14.57 28.47
C ILE A 213 -5.62 14.38 27.31
N ALA A 214 -4.60 13.52 27.47
CA ALA A 214 -3.65 13.22 26.40
C ALA A 214 -4.33 12.53 25.21
N LEU A 215 -5.24 11.59 25.46
CA LEU A 215 -6.01 10.91 24.42
C LEU A 215 -6.88 11.91 23.62
N LEU A 216 -7.55 12.85 24.30
CA LEU A 216 -8.34 13.89 23.64
C LEU A 216 -7.47 14.84 22.80
N VAL A 217 -6.28 15.21 23.30
CA VAL A 217 -5.33 16.05 22.54
C VAL A 217 -4.85 15.33 21.28
N ILE A 218 -4.51 14.04 21.37
CA ILE A 218 -4.10 13.23 20.20
C ILE A 218 -5.25 13.14 19.19
N GLY A 219 -6.48 12.89 19.65
CA GLY A 219 -7.66 12.85 18.78
C GLY A 219 -7.93 14.18 18.08
N ALA A 220 -7.85 15.30 18.81
CA ALA A 220 -7.99 16.64 18.25
C ALA A 220 -6.89 16.96 17.23
N LEU A 221 -5.64 16.57 17.52
CA LEU A 221 -4.51 16.73 16.62
C LEU A 221 -4.71 15.91 15.33
N ALA A 222 -5.17 14.66 15.43
CA ALA A 222 -5.46 13.82 14.27
C ALA A 222 -6.50 14.45 13.33
N ILE A 223 -7.60 14.97 13.89
CA ILE A 223 -8.62 15.71 13.12
C ILE A 223 -8.03 16.98 12.50
N GLY A 224 -7.21 17.72 13.25
CA GLY A 224 -6.53 18.92 12.78
C GLY A 224 -5.59 18.64 11.59
N ILE A 225 -4.83 17.54 11.65
CA ILE A 225 -3.97 17.09 10.54
C ILE A 225 -4.81 16.76 9.31
N VAL A 226 -5.90 15.99 9.46
CA VAL A 226 -6.79 15.66 8.34
C VAL A 226 -7.39 16.93 7.72
N ALA A 227 -7.85 17.88 8.53
CA ALA A 227 -8.36 19.17 8.05
C ALA A 227 -7.28 19.97 7.31
N GLY A 228 -6.05 19.98 7.82
CA GLY A 228 -4.90 20.61 7.18
C GLY A 228 -4.56 19.97 5.82
N VAL A 229 -4.54 18.64 5.74
CA VAL A 229 -4.33 17.91 4.48
C VAL A 229 -5.43 18.23 3.47
N VAL A 230 -6.70 18.20 3.88
CA VAL A 230 -7.83 18.53 2.99
C VAL A 230 -7.75 19.98 2.50
N PHE A 231 -7.33 20.92 3.36
CA PHE A 231 -7.13 22.30 2.99
C PHE A 231 -6.03 22.45 1.92
N ILE A 232 -4.89 21.78 2.10
CA ILE A 232 -3.77 21.78 1.14
C ILE A 232 -4.15 21.06 -0.16
N GLU A 233 -4.86 19.94 -0.11
CA GLU A 233 -5.29 19.21 -1.31
C GLU A 233 -6.32 19.99 -2.13
N ARG A 234 -7.18 20.79 -1.48
CA ARG A 234 -8.12 21.69 -2.17
C ARG A 234 -7.43 22.94 -2.72
N ALA A 235 -6.23 23.27 -2.24
CA ALA A 235 -5.47 24.39 -2.74
C ALA A 235 -4.97 24.10 -4.17
N GLN A 236 -5.33 25.01 -5.08
CA GLN A 236 -4.99 24.93 -6.49
C GLN A 236 -4.51 26.29 -6.96
N ARG A 237 -3.39 26.31 -7.68
CA ARG A 237 -2.91 27.49 -8.39
C ARG A 237 -3.66 27.60 -9.71
N ARG A 238 -4.49 28.62 -9.85
CA ARG A 238 -5.25 28.87 -11.09
C ARG A 238 -4.41 29.73 -12.03
N ILE A 239 -3.99 29.17 -13.16
CA ILE A 239 -3.31 29.93 -14.22
C ILE A 239 -4.33 30.20 -15.33
N THR A 240 -4.60 31.48 -15.60
CA THR A 240 -5.54 31.87 -16.66
C THR A 240 -4.96 31.60 -18.03
N VAL A 241 -5.72 30.87 -18.87
CA VAL A 241 -5.40 30.59 -20.26
C VAL A 241 -6.44 31.28 -21.12
N ASN A 242 -5.98 32.21 -21.94
CA ASN A 242 -6.83 32.91 -22.90
C ASN A 242 -6.78 32.16 -24.22
N TYR A 243 -7.89 31.56 -24.62
CA TYR A 243 -8.01 30.96 -25.95
C TYR A 243 -8.22 32.06 -26.98
N ALA A 244 -7.25 32.24 -27.87
CA ALA A 244 -7.41 33.13 -29.02
C ALA A 244 -8.50 32.56 -29.93
N ARG A 245 -9.60 33.30 -30.11
CA ARG A 245 -10.68 32.92 -31.01
C ARG A 245 -10.48 33.59 -32.37
N ARG A 246 -10.68 32.83 -33.44
CA ARG A 246 -10.81 33.40 -34.80
C ARG A 246 -12.27 33.79 -35.03
N GLN A 247 -12.49 35.06 -35.36
CA GLN A 247 -13.80 35.61 -35.68
C GLN A 247 -14.15 35.25 -37.13
N GLN A 248 -15.28 34.60 -37.37
CA GLN A 248 -15.82 34.39 -38.72
C GLN A 248 -17.24 34.97 -38.74
N GLY A 249 -17.41 36.15 -39.37
CA GLY A 249 -18.68 36.91 -39.45
C GLY A 249 -18.89 38.00 -38.38
N ARG A 250 -20.13 38.55 -38.29
CA ARG A 250 -20.52 39.70 -37.42
C ARG A 250 -20.90 39.34 -35.96
N ARG A 251 -20.73 38.09 -35.53
CA ARG A 251 -21.04 37.68 -34.15
C ARG A 251 -19.75 37.32 -33.39
N VAL A 252 -19.32 38.23 -32.52
CA VAL A 252 -18.30 37.93 -31.50
C VAL A 252 -18.98 37.08 -30.43
N TYR A 253 -18.68 35.78 -30.39
CA TYR A 253 -19.03 34.97 -29.23
C TYR A 253 -17.95 35.15 -28.16
N GLN A 254 -18.41 35.46 -26.95
CA GLN A 254 -17.69 35.75 -25.71
C GLN A 254 -16.34 35.02 -25.55
N ALA A 255 -15.29 35.77 -25.21
CA ALA A 255 -14.00 35.24 -24.80
C ALA A 255 -14.18 34.52 -23.46
N GLN A 256 -14.25 33.20 -23.49
CA GLN A 256 -14.31 32.40 -22.28
C GLN A 256 -12.89 32.22 -21.76
N SER A 257 -12.49 33.02 -20.77
CA SER A 257 -11.23 32.79 -20.04
C SER A 257 -11.36 31.47 -19.30
N SER A 258 -10.50 30.50 -19.63
CA SER A 258 -10.39 29.27 -18.86
C SER A 258 -9.23 29.39 -17.88
N HIS A 259 -9.23 28.62 -16.81
CA HIS A 259 -8.06 28.48 -15.95
C HIS A 259 -7.61 27.03 -15.95
N LEU A 260 -6.31 26.82 -16.06
CA LEU A 260 -5.71 25.51 -15.81
C LEU A 260 -5.44 25.41 -14.30
N PRO A 261 -6.13 24.50 -13.57
CA PRO A 261 -5.87 24.30 -12.16
C PRO A 261 -4.62 23.43 -11.98
N LEU A 262 -3.59 23.96 -11.33
CA LEU A 262 -2.44 23.20 -10.87
C LEU A 262 -2.60 22.90 -9.38
N LYS A 263 -2.86 21.64 -9.04
CA LYS A 263 -2.86 21.15 -7.65
C LYS A 263 -1.44 21.12 -7.10
N ILE A 264 -1.30 21.27 -5.78
CA ILE A 264 0.00 21.20 -5.08
C ILE A 264 0.65 19.82 -5.26
N ASN A 265 -0.14 18.74 -5.11
CA ASN A 265 0.31 17.38 -5.37
C ASN A 265 -0.53 16.75 -6.49
N MET A 266 0.12 16.37 -7.59
CA MET A 266 -0.53 15.74 -8.74
C MET A 266 -0.50 14.21 -8.70
N ALA A 267 0.36 13.61 -7.86
CA ALA A 267 0.65 12.18 -7.86
C ALA A 267 -0.15 11.38 -6.81
N GLY A 268 -0.97 12.05 -5.99
CA GLY A 268 -1.83 11.42 -4.99
C GLY A 268 -1.03 10.60 -3.97
N VAL A 269 -1.50 9.39 -3.70
CA VAL A 269 -0.98 8.49 -2.63
C VAL A 269 0.27 7.71 -3.05
N ILE A 270 0.56 7.62 -4.36
CA ILE A 270 1.64 6.77 -4.87
C ILE A 270 3.02 7.16 -4.30
N PRO A 271 3.47 8.43 -4.33
CA PRO A 271 4.79 8.80 -3.80
C PRO A 271 5.00 8.45 -2.32
N ALA A 272 3.95 8.57 -1.49
CA ALA A 272 4.02 8.21 -0.07
C ALA A 272 4.23 6.70 0.12
N ILE A 273 3.53 5.88 -0.66
CA ILE A 273 3.74 4.42 -0.67
C ILE A 273 5.18 4.09 -1.12
N PHE A 274 5.65 4.75 -2.17
CA PHE A 274 7.03 4.57 -2.64
C PHE A 274 8.06 4.91 -1.56
N ALA A 275 7.95 6.07 -0.90
CA ALA A 275 8.85 6.49 0.17
C ALA A 275 8.86 5.49 1.33
N SER A 276 7.67 5.09 1.82
CA SER A 276 7.56 4.10 2.90
C SER A 276 8.18 2.76 2.54
N SER A 277 7.93 2.23 1.35
CA SER A 277 8.51 0.95 0.92
C SER A 277 10.03 1.00 0.66
N LEU A 278 10.57 2.16 0.24
CA LEU A 278 12.02 2.34 0.08
C LEU A 278 12.72 2.30 1.44
N LEU A 279 12.11 2.87 2.48
CA LEU A 279 12.63 2.78 3.86
C LEU A 279 12.52 1.37 4.44
N LEU A 280 11.44 0.66 4.12
CA LEU A 280 11.24 -0.71 4.58
C LEU A 280 12.18 -1.71 3.88
N ALA A 281 12.70 -1.39 2.69
CA ALA A 281 13.55 -2.31 1.94
C ALA A 281 14.88 -2.65 2.66
N PRO A 282 15.72 -1.71 3.11
CA PRO A 282 16.92 -2.03 3.88
C PRO A 282 16.63 -2.78 5.17
N ALA A 283 15.59 -2.36 5.88
CA ALA A 283 15.16 -3.01 7.13
C ALA A 283 14.77 -4.48 6.89
N SER A 284 14.02 -4.75 5.81
CA SER A 284 13.64 -6.09 5.42
C SER A 284 14.84 -6.95 5.00
N MET A 285 15.79 -6.38 4.24
CA MET A 285 17.03 -7.06 3.86
C MET A 285 17.88 -7.42 5.09
N ALA A 286 17.98 -6.54 6.08
CA ALA A 286 18.68 -6.83 7.32
C ALA A 286 17.99 -7.92 8.14
N GLN A 287 16.65 -7.94 8.16
CA GLN A 287 15.91 -8.99 8.86
C GLN A 287 16.06 -10.37 8.20
N TRP A 288 16.19 -10.41 6.88
CA TRP A 288 16.33 -11.64 6.11
C TRP A 288 17.75 -12.18 6.03
N PHE A 289 18.75 -11.28 5.92
CA PHE A 289 20.14 -11.65 5.65
C PHE A 289 21.09 -11.30 6.79
N GLY A 290 20.66 -10.52 7.78
CA GLY A 290 21.51 -10.06 8.88
C GLY A 290 21.97 -11.17 9.84
N SER A 291 21.32 -12.34 9.83
CA SER A 291 21.76 -13.51 10.59
C SER A 291 23.01 -14.19 10.00
N ALA A 292 23.45 -13.80 8.79
CA ALA A 292 24.71 -14.26 8.22
C ALA A 292 25.89 -13.46 8.83
N PRO A 293 26.94 -14.13 9.38
CA PRO A 293 28.09 -13.46 9.99
C PRO A 293 28.83 -12.46 9.08
N SER A 294 28.71 -12.62 7.76
CA SER A 294 29.32 -11.75 6.75
C SER A 294 28.52 -10.47 6.44
N MET A 295 27.29 -10.35 6.96
CA MET A 295 26.34 -9.28 6.64
C MET A 295 25.91 -8.46 7.88
N SER A 296 26.73 -8.42 8.94
CA SER A 296 26.47 -7.60 10.13
C SER A 296 26.26 -6.11 9.83
N TRP A 297 26.90 -5.58 8.79
CA TRP A 297 26.71 -4.20 8.32
C TRP A 297 25.25 -3.89 7.92
N LEU A 298 24.50 -4.88 7.45
CA LEU A 298 23.07 -4.69 7.14
C LEU A 298 22.25 -4.47 8.41
N GLN A 299 22.61 -5.12 9.52
CA GLN A 299 21.94 -4.90 10.80
C GLN A 299 22.22 -3.50 11.34
N GLU A 300 23.45 -3.01 11.22
CA GLU A 300 23.81 -1.63 11.59
C GLU A 300 23.03 -0.60 10.76
N VAL A 301 22.94 -0.80 9.45
CA VAL A 301 22.15 0.06 8.56
C VAL A 301 20.67 0.03 8.92
N ALA A 302 20.10 -1.14 9.24
CA ALA A 302 18.70 -1.24 9.65
C ALA A 302 18.40 -0.61 11.01
N LEU A 303 19.34 -0.70 11.96
CA LEU A 303 19.23 -0.03 13.26
C LEU A 303 19.23 1.49 13.09
N VAL A 304 20.11 2.02 12.23
CA VAL A 304 20.17 3.46 11.91
C VAL A 304 18.91 3.94 11.16
N LEU A 305 18.31 3.06 10.37
CA LEU A 305 17.05 3.29 9.66
C LEU A 305 15.80 2.92 10.48
N SER A 306 15.94 2.63 11.77
CA SER A 306 14.79 2.35 12.63
C SER A 306 13.98 3.64 12.90
N PRO A 307 12.64 3.56 12.97
CA PRO A 307 11.80 4.66 13.43
C PRO A 307 12.28 5.17 14.79
N GLY A 308 12.50 6.48 14.91
CA GLY A 308 12.98 7.13 16.13
C GLY A 308 14.42 7.66 16.07
N GLN A 309 15.22 7.26 15.07
CA GLN A 309 16.54 7.87 14.86
C GLN A 309 16.46 9.16 14.03
N PRO A 310 17.29 10.19 14.34
CA PRO A 310 17.28 11.44 13.58
C PRO A 310 17.70 11.24 12.11
N LEU A 311 18.55 10.25 11.81
CA LEU A 311 18.96 9.94 10.44
C LEU A 311 17.81 9.33 9.61
N TYR A 312 16.95 8.52 10.24
CA TYR A 312 15.72 8.03 9.63
C TYR A 312 14.77 9.18 9.25
N ILE A 313 14.60 10.16 10.15
CA ILE A 313 13.74 11.33 9.92
C ILE A 313 14.31 12.20 8.78
N LEU A 314 15.63 12.40 8.73
CA LEU A 314 16.29 13.16 7.67
C LEU A 314 16.26 12.48 6.30
N LEU A 315 16.34 11.15 6.23
CA LEU A 315 16.20 10.41 4.97
C LEU A 315 14.75 10.34 4.48
N PHE A 316 13.79 10.44 5.40
CA PHE A 316 12.36 10.45 5.06
C PHE A 316 11.86 11.82 4.56
N ALA A 317 12.43 12.90 5.07
CA ALA A 317 12.08 14.29 4.72
C ALA A 317 12.56 14.69 3.32
#